data_AF-A0A8I1ZJR8-F1
#
_entry.id   AF-A0A8I1ZJR8-F1
#
_cell.length_a   1.000
_cell.length_b   1.000
_cell.length_c   1.000
_cell.angle_alpha   90.00
_cell.angle_beta   90.00
_cell.angle_gamma   90.00
#
_symmetry.space_group_name_H-M   'P 1'
#
loop_
_entity.id
_entity.type
_entity.pdbx_description
1 polymer ?
#
loop_
_entity_poly.entity_id
_entity_poly.type
_entity_poly.pdbx_seq_one_letter_code
_entity_poly.pdbx_strand_id
1 'polypeptide(L)'
;PVKAEDPEVDMLIRRCVLERKNLIATYTYDALSLADVVVVDVQCDFLKAELGNCTSGRAEIAALEESIRIIAGKIQPSCLVLIETTVPPGTTEYIAYPIMKRAFAGRGIDAEPLLAHSYERVMPGRDYVRSIRDFWRVCSGINDESRARVEKFLSEVLNVEKFPLTVLDRPIESETAKIVENSYRATILAFLDEWSTFCEKNGVDLIKVIGAIKVRPTHSNMIFPGPGIGGYCLPKDGGLGVWAYRHLMGFSDENFRITPAAIDINDTRALRAVQHVRDALRNMGRIVAASTVTILGASYREDVGDTRYSGSELIVRKLAEMGADIRVHDPYVEHWWEFESQDTYPAVGASWARFFRNQDMLKDLRIAKDLGKTLKGSDAVVLAVRHKDYLNLDPDRVVKMIGGPAAVVDCFGILDDAKIRRYFELGCEVKGLGRGHIQRIKEEVRSKKD
;
A
#
# COMPACT_ATOMS: atom_id res chain seq x y z
N PRO A 1 -18.77 6.08 11.24
CA PRO A 1 -17.97 7.32 11.13
C PRO A 1 -16.57 7.02 10.59
N VAL A 2 -16.11 7.81 9.62
CA VAL A 2 -14.73 7.76 9.15
C VAL A 2 -13.86 8.47 10.19
N LYS A 3 -12.80 7.81 10.68
CA LYS A 3 -11.80 8.42 11.57
C LYS A 3 -10.55 8.70 10.74
N ALA A 4 -10.06 9.94 10.78
CA ALA A 4 -8.86 10.35 10.08
C ALA A 4 -7.96 11.16 11.03
N GLU A 5 -6.67 11.25 10.71
CA GLU A 5 -5.73 12.11 11.45
C GLU A 5 -5.96 13.61 11.15
N ASP A 6 -6.68 13.92 10.08
CA ASP A 6 -7.06 15.28 9.70
C ASP A 6 -8.27 15.73 10.55
N PRO A 7 -8.09 16.75 11.43
CA PRO A 7 -9.15 17.24 12.29
C PRO A 7 -10.31 17.89 11.51
N GLU A 8 -10.10 18.29 10.25
CA GLU A 8 -11.17 18.83 9.41
C GLU A 8 -12.27 17.78 9.16
N VAL A 9 -11.94 16.48 9.15
CA VAL A 9 -12.92 15.42 8.88
C VAL A 9 -14.04 15.42 9.93
N ASP A 10 -13.68 15.41 11.22
CA ASP A 10 -14.66 15.43 12.31
C ASP A 10 -15.48 16.72 12.32
N MET A 11 -14.82 17.85 12.05
CA MET A 11 -15.49 19.15 11.95
C MET A 11 -16.51 19.18 10.80
N LEU A 12 -16.14 18.66 9.63
CA LEU A 12 -17.01 18.59 8.45
C LEU A 12 -18.20 17.65 8.70
N ILE A 13 -17.96 16.46 9.25
CA ILE A 13 -19.04 15.51 9.60
C ILE A 13 -20.01 16.17 10.58
N ARG A 14 -19.50 16.76 11.67
CA ARG A 14 -20.34 17.43 12.67
C ARG A 14 -21.18 18.54 12.04
N ARG A 15 -20.56 19.40 11.22
CA ARG A 15 -21.25 20.48 10.51
C ARG A 15 -22.32 19.97 9.57
N CYS A 16 -22.01 18.98 8.74
CA CYS A 16 -22.94 18.46 7.73
C CYS A 16 -24.09 17.66 8.33
N VAL A 17 -23.85 16.93 9.43
CA VAL A 17 -24.87 16.09 10.09
C VAL A 17 -25.73 16.91 11.06
N LEU A 18 -25.12 17.70 11.95
CA LEU A 18 -25.86 18.34 13.06
C LEU A 18 -26.35 19.76 12.72
N GLU A 19 -25.57 20.53 11.96
CA GLU A 19 -25.88 21.94 11.71
C GLU A 19 -26.61 22.15 10.39
N ARG A 20 -26.00 21.69 9.28
CA ARG A 20 -26.56 21.84 7.93
C ARG A 20 -27.59 20.76 7.58
N LYS A 21 -27.50 19.59 8.25
CA LYS A 21 -28.38 18.43 8.02
C LYS A 21 -28.44 17.99 6.56
N ASN A 22 -27.32 18.12 5.85
CA ASN A 22 -27.17 17.77 4.44
C ASN A 22 -26.30 16.51 4.23
N LEU A 23 -25.92 15.83 5.31
CA LEU A 23 -25.29 14.50 5.28
C LEU A 23 -26.12 13.53 6.12
N ILE A 24 -26.60 12.47 5.50
CA ILE A 24 -27.44 11.43 6.11
C ILE A 24 -26.87 10.07 5.71
N ALA A 25 -26.94 9.09 6.62
CA ALA A 25 -26.61 7.69 6.33
C ALA A 25 -27.89 6.85 6.34
N THR A 26 -28.00 5.90 5.41
CA THR A 26 -29.13 4.99 5.30
C THR A 26 -28.67 3.63 4.77
N TYR A 27 -29.44 2.59 5.07
CA TYR A 27 -29.29 1.26 4.50
C TYR A 27 -30.39 0.93 3.48
N THR A 28 -31.40 1.81 3.29
CA THR A 28 -32.41 1.62 2.24
C THR A 28 -31.93 2.17 0.89
N TYR A 29 -32.09 1.36 -0.14
CA TYR A 29 -31.82 1.74 -1.53
C TYR A 29 -32.88 2.67 -2.13
N ASP A 30 -34.00 2.93 -1.45
CA ASP A 30 -35.03 3.85 -1.95
C ASP A 30 -34.51 5.29 -2.03
N ALA A 31 -33.48 5.65 -1.25
CA ALA A 31 -32.83 6.95 -1.38
C ALA A 31 -32.24 7.20 -2.78
N LEU A 32 -31.89 6.15 -3.53
CA LEU A 32 -31.36 6.25 -4.88
C LEU A 32 -32.38 6.83 -5.87
N SER A 33 -33.69 6.70 -5.62
CA SER A 33 -34.71 7.28 -6.51
C SER A 33 -34.78 8.80 -6.43
N LEU A 34 -34.13 9.41 -5.43
CA LEU A 34 -34.08 10.86 -5.20
C LEU A 34 -32.79 11.51 -5.70
N ALA A 35 -31.82 10.71 -6.15
CA ALA A 35 -30.47 11.19 -6.45
C ALA A 35 -30.38 11.80 -7.86
N ASP A 36 -29.77 12.98 -7.97
CA ASP A 36 -29.32 13.55 -9.25
C ASP A 36 -27.96 12.98 -9.68
N VAL A 37 -27.12 12.65 -8.69
CA VAL A 37 -25.79 12.03 -8.88
C VAL A 37 -25.62 10.92 -7.85
N VAL A 38 -25.17 9.74 -8.31
CA VAL A 38 -24.76 8.62 -7.47
C VAL A 38 -23.27 8.39 -7.66
N VAL A 39 -22.49 8.58 -6.60
CA VAL A 39 -21.05 8.26 -6.56
C VAL A 39 -20.86 6.84 -6.04
N VAL A 40 -20.06 6.03 -6.74
CA VAL A 40 -19.86 4.60 -6.44
C VAL A 40 -18.44 4.35 -5.93
N ASP A 41 -18.34 4.18 -4.60
CA ASP A 41 -17.13 3.89 -3.83
C ASP A 41 -17.22 2.51 -3.15
N VAL A 42 -17.37 1.46 -3.95
CA VAL A 42 -17.49 0.07 -3.48
C VAL A 42 -16.13 -0.61 -3.61
N GLN A 43 -15.76 -1.46 -2.66
CA GLN A 43 -14.48 -2.17 -2.72
C GLN A 43 -14.41 -3.07 -3.97
N CYS A 44 -13.41 -2.87 -4.82
CA CYS A 44 -13.01 -3.80 -5.86
C CYS A 44 -11.55 -4.21 -5.61
N ASP A 45 -11.35 -5.50 -5.37
CA ASP A 45 -10.07 -6.04 -4.92
C ASP A 45 -9.42 -6.94 -5.98
N PHE A 46 -8.11 -7.15 -5.86
CA PHE A 46 -7.41 -8.15 -6.66
C PHE A 46 -6.76 -9.16 -5.72
N LEU A 47 -7.32 -10.36 -5.68
CA LEU A 47 -6.91 -11.43 -4.79
C LEU A 47 -5.98 -12.38 -5.53
N LYS A 48 -4.77 -12.57 -5.00
CA LYS A 48 -3.79 -13.53 -5.51
C LYS A 48 -4.06 -14.90 -4.91
N ALA A 49 -3.95 -15.99 -5.67
CA ALA A 49 -4.07 -17.34 -5.10
C ALA A 49 -2.76 -17.77 -4.44
N GLU A 50 -1.63 -17.27 -4.93
CA GLU A 50 -0.27 -17.57 -4.47
C GLU A 50 0.51 -16.28 -4.20
N LEU A 51 1.38 -16.30 -3.20
CA LEU A 51 2.28 -15.19 -2.90
C LEU A 51 3.38 -15.11 -3.97
N GLY A 52 3.56 -13.94 -4.59
CA GLY A 52 4.57 -13.76 -5.64
C GLY A 52 4.19 -14.40 -6.98
N ASN A 53 2.89 -14.59 -7.23
CA ASN A 53 2.37 -15.02 -8.53
C ASN A 53 1.08 -14.27 -8.87
N CYS A 54 1.23 -13.09 -9.45
CA CYS A 54 0.17 -12.19 -9.87
C CYS A 54 -0.77 -12.85 -10.89
N THR A 55 -0.24 -13.73 -11.74
CA THR A 55 -1.05 -14.35 -12.82
C THR A 55 -2.09 -15.34 -12.31
N SER A 56 -1.91 -15.84 -11.07
CA SER A 56 -2.88 -16.66 -10.35
C SER A 56 -4.06 -15.86 -9.78
N GLY A 57 -3.98 -14.53 -9.80
CA GLY A 57 -4.95 -13.66 -9.14
C GLY A 57 -6.21 -13.36 -9.95
N ARG A 58 -7.24 -12.88 -9.26
CA ARG A 58 -8.53 -12.51 -9.84
C ARG A 58 -9.08 -11.21 -9.24
N ALA A 59 -9.81 -10.45 -10.04
CA ALA A 59 -10.56 -9.29 -9.57
C ALA A 59 -11.86 -9.72 -8.87
N GLU A 60 -12.16 -9.11 -7.73
CA GLU A 60 -13.44 -9.24 -7.01
C GLU A 60 -14.40 -8.17 -7.52
N ILE A 61 -15.17 -8.50 -8.56
CA ILE A 61 -16.09 -7.56 -9.22
C ILE A 61 -17.56 -7.76 -8.81
N ALA A 62 -17.90 -8.87 -8.15
CA ALA A 62 -19.29 -9.24 -7.88
C ALA A 62 -20.05 -8.19 -7.04
N ALA A 63 -19.41 -7.61 -6.02
CA ALA A 63 -20.02 -6.57 -5.18
C ALA A 63 -20.31 -5.28 -5.96
N LEU A 64 -19.41 -4.91 -6.89
CA LEU A 64 -19.60 -3.76 -7.76
C LEU A 64 -20.74 -4.02 -8.74
N GLU A 65 -20.77 -5.18 -9.41
CA GLU A 65 -21.86 -5.53 -10.32
C GLU A 65 -23.23 -5.49 -9.65
N GLU A 66 -23.33 -6.03 -8.44
CA GLU A 66 -24.57 -6.00 -7.66
C GLU A 66 -24.97 -4.57 -7.30
N SER A 67 -24.01 -3.75 -6.89
CA SER A 67 -24.25 -2.33 -6.61
C SER A 67 -24.80 -1.61 -7.84
N ILE A 68 -24.22 -1.84 -9.03
CA ILE A 68 -24.72 -1.24 -10.28
C ILE A 68 -26.12 -1.75 -10.64
N ARG A 69 -26.44 -3.05 -10.42
CA ARG A 69 -27.81 -3.58 -10.64
C ARG A 69 -28.82 -2.85 -9.76
N ILE A 70 -28.51 -2.71 -8.46
CA ILE A 70 -29.37 -2.04 -7.49
C ILE A 70 -29.58 -0.56 -7.86
N ILE A 71 -28.49 0.15 -8.19
CA ILE A 71 -28.52 1.55 -8.62
C ILE A 71 -29.42 1.70 -9.85
N ALA A 72 -29.15 0.93 -10.91
CA ALA A 72 -29.91 1.00 -12.15
C ALA A 72 -31.39 0.65 -11.99
N GLY A 73 -31.72 -0.20 -11.01
CA GLY A 73 -33.09 -0.56 -10.66
C GLY A 73 -33.91 0.55 -9.99
N LYS A 74 -33.25 1.58 -9.44
CA LYS A 74 -33.88 2.59 -8.58
C LYS A 74 -33.77 4.03 -9.08
N ILE A 75 -32.66 4.40 -9.72
CA ILE A 75 -32.41 5.79 -10.14
C ILE A 75 -33.39 6.27 -11.22
N GLN A 76 -33.55 7.59 -11.36
CA GLN A 76 -34.15 8.20 -12.54
C GLN A 76 -33.19 8.13 -13.73
N PRO A 77 -33.68 8.08 -14.99
CA PRO A 77 -32.80 8.04 -16.16
C PRO A 77 -31.91 9.28 -16.31
N SER A 78 -32.30 10.41 -15.72
CA SER A 78 -31.53 11.65 -15.68
C SER A 78 -30.42 11.69 -14.63
N CYS A 79 -30.30 10.66 -13.78
CA CYS A 79 -29.30 10.57 -12.74
C CYS A 79 -27.93 10.18 -13.32
N LEU A 80 -26.89 10.95 -12.99
CA LEU A 80 -25.50 10.60 -13.32
C LEU A 80 -24.99 9.56 -12.32
N VAL A 81 -24.49 8.43 -12.82
CA VAL A 81 -23.70 7.47 -12.02
C VAL A 81 -22.22 7.72 -12.27
N LEU A 82 -21.47 8.03 -11.22
CA LEU A 82 -20.03 8.24 -11.24
C LEU A 82 -19.31 7.12 -10.51
N ILE A 83 -18.55 6.30 -11.24
CA ILE A 83 -17.69 5.28 -10.64
C ILE A 83 -16.36 5.92 -10.24
N GLU A 84 -16.08 5.96 -8.93
CA GLU A 84 -14.78 6.39 -8.38
C GLU A 84 -13.90 5.24 -7.89
N THR A 85 -14.54 4.09 -7.68
CA THR A 85 -13.88 2.81 -7.39
C THR A 85 -12.75 2.54 -8.38
N THR A 86 -11.57 2.15 -7.88
CA THR A 86 -10.51 1.63 -8.75
C THR A 86 -10.94 0.27 -9.29
N VAL A 87 -11.09 0.17 -10.61
CA VAL A 87 -11.67 -0.99 -11.31
C VAL A 87 -10.75 -1.53 -12.41
N PRO A 88 -10.93 -2.79 -12.84
CA PRO A 88 -10.30 -3.28 -14.06
C PRO A 88 -10.67 -2.40 -15.27
N PRO A 89 -9.71 -2.00 -16.13
CA PRO A 89 -10.02 -1.21 -17.32
C PRO A 89 -11.07 -1.88 -18.22
N GLY A 90 -12.07 -1.11 -18.65
CA GLY A 90 -13.25 -1.57 -19.38
C GLY A 90 -14.45 -1.86 -18.49
N THR A 91 -14.37 -1.71 -17.17
CA THR A 91 -15.49 -1.99 -16.26
C THR A 91 -16.70 -1.11 -16.54
N THR A 92 -16.49 0.19 -16.74
CA THR A 92 -17.58 1.14 -17.03
C THR A 92 -18.33 0.76 -18.31
N GLU A 93 -17.60 0.45 -19.38
CA GLU A 93 -18.17 0.19 -20.71
C GLU A 93 -18.67 -1.26 -20.90
N TYR A 94 -17.95 -2.26 -20.41
CA TYR A 94 -18.25 -3.69 -20.64
C TYR A 94 -19.07 -4.34 -19.52
N ILE A 95 -19.11 -3.74 -18.32
CA ILE A 95 -19.85 -4.29 -17.18
C ILE A 95 -20.99 -3.36 -16.78
N ALA A 96 -20.67 -2.15 -16.33
CA ALA A 96 -21.65 -1.26 -15.73
C ALA A 96 -22.70 -0.80 -16.75
N TYR A 97 -22.28 -0.33 -17.93
CA TYR A 97 -23.20 0.12 -18.97
C TYR A 97 -24.20 -0.96 -19.41
N PRO A 98 -23.79 -2.21 -19.76
CA PRO A 98 -24.75 -3.27 -20.08
C PRO A 98 -25.70 -3.64 -18.94
N ILE A 99 -25.22 -3.62 -17.68
CA ILE A 99 -26.08 -3.84 -16.52
C ILE A 99 -27.16 -2.75 -16.44
N MET A 100 -26.76 -1.48 -16.54
CA MET A 100 -27.68 -0.35 -16.48
C MET A 100 -28.69 -0.37 -17.62
N LYS A 101 -28.23 -0.63 -18.85
CA LYS A 101 -29.10 -0.75 -20.03
C LYS A 101 -30.17 -1.82 -19.87
N ARG A 102 -29.80 -3.02 -19.40
CA ARG A 102 -30.77 -4.10 -19.15
C ARG A 102 -31.77 -3.74 -18.06
N ALA A 103 -31.32 -3.09 -16.98
CA ALA A 103 -32.20 -2.64 -15.92
C ALA A 103 -33.19 -1.56 -16.38
N PHE A 104 -32.75 -0.61 -17.20
CA PHE A 104 -33.61 0.42 -17.80
C PHE A 104 -34.66 -0.20 -18.71
N ALA A 105 -34.25 -1.11 -19.61
CA ALA A 105 -35.17 -1.84 -20.47
C ALA A 105 -36.21 -2.65 -19.66
N GLY A 106 -35.78 -3.32 -18.59
CA GLY A 106 -36.67 -4.05 -17.67
C GLY A 106 -37.66 -3.15 -16.91
N ARG A 107 -37.37 -1.85 -16.82
CA ARG A 107 -38.25 -0.81 -16.24
C ARG A 107 -39.06 -0.06 -17.30
N GLY A 108 -38.96 -0.43 -18.59
CA GLY A 108 -39.61 0.28 -19.69
C GLY A 108 -39.04 1.68 -19.98
N ILE A 109 -37.79 1.92 -19.58
CA ILE A 109 -37.09 3.20 -19.77
C ILE A 109 -36.28 3.12 -21.06
N ASP A 110 -36.64 3.93 -22.05
CA ASP A 110 -35.90 4.09 -23.31
C ASP A 110 -35.00 5.34 -23.23
N ALA A 111 -33.90 5.22 -22.50
CA ALA A 111 -32.89 6.27 -22.35
C ALA A 111 -31.48 5.67 -22.34
N GLU A 112 -30.48 6.48 -22.70
CA GLU A 112 -29.08 6.14 -22.47
C GLU A 112 -28.73 6.38 -21.00
N PRO A 113 -28.10 5.41 -20.30
CA PRO A 113 -27.56 5.64 -18.98
C PRO A 113 -26.54 6.79 -18.98
N LEU A 114 -26.66 7.69 -18.00
CA LEU A 114 -25.63 8.70 -17.73
C LEU A 114 -24.59 8.09 -16.80
N LEU A 115 -23.45 7.70 -17.37
CA LEU A 115 -22.42 6.94 -16.68
C LEU A 115 -21.04 7.55 -16.94
N ALA A 116 -20.28 7.74 -15.88
CA ALA A 116 -18.94 8.31 -15.92
C ALA A 116 -17.99 7.56 -14.97
N HIS A 117 -16.70 7.73 -15.22
CA HIS A 117 -15.63 7.27 -14.34
C HIS A 117 -14.74 8.43 -13.95
N SER A 118 -14.30 8.47 -12.69
CA SER A 118 -13.25 9.36 -12.23
C SER A 118 -12.54 8.76 -11.02
N TYR A 119 -11.25 8.45 -11.14
CA TYR A 119 -10.53 7.83 -10.03
C TYR A 119 -9.99 8.84 -9.03
N GLU A 120 -9.91 8.42 -7.77
CA GLU A 120 -9.40 9.24 -6.67
C GLU A 120 -7.87 9.27 -6.57
N ARG A 121 -7.36 10.31 -5.89
CA ARG A 121 -5.95 10.46 -5.49
C ARG A 121 -5.87 10.93 -4.03
N VAL A 122 -6.63 10.28 -3.16
CA VAL A 122 -6.68 10.54 -1.73
C VAL A 122 -5.39 10.06 -1.08
N MET A 123 -4.86 10.88 -0.17
CA MET A 123 -3.69 10.54 0.63
C MET A 123 -4.10 10.46 2.11
N PRO A 124 -3.87 9.32 2.80
CA PRO A 124 -4.09 9.25 4.24
C PRO A 124 -3.12 10.17 5.00
N GLY A 125 -3.56 10.66 6.16
CA GLY A 125 -2.77 11.51 7.05
C GLY A 125 -3.47 12.82 7.40
N ARG A 126 -2.67 13.81 7.79
CA ARG A 126 -3.14 15.10 8.36
C ARG A 126 -3.78 16.07 7.35
N ASP A 127 -3.56 15.86 6.06
CA ASP A 127 -4.08 16.69 4.97
C ASP A 127 -5.15 15.93 4.15
N TYR A 128 -5.91 15.03 4.80
CA TYR A 128 -6.85 14.13 4.12
C TYR A 128 -7.89 14.87 3.28
N VAL A 129 -8.59 15.86 3.86
CA VAL A 129 -9.62 16.65 3.17
C VAL A 129 -9.00 17.43 2.01
N ARG A 130 -7.83 18.02 2.24
CA ARG A 130 -7.09 18.76 1.22
C ARG A 130 -6.65 17.87 0.06
N SER A 131 -6.25 16.63 0.33
CA SER A 131 -5.85 15.67 -0.72
C SER A 131 -6.99 15.33 -1.67
N ILE A 132 -8.24 15.45 -1.22
CA ILE A 132 -9.44 15.26 -2.05
C ILE A 132 -9.75 16.55 -2.82
N ARG A 133 -9.85 17.69 -2.10
CA ARG A 133 -10.34 18.96 -2.66
C ARG A 133 -9.33 19.64 -3.60
N ASP A 134 -8.06 19.64 -3.22
CA ASP A 134 -7.00 20.46 -3.82
C ASP A 134 -6.01 19.56 -4.60
N PHE A 135 -6.53 18.77 -5.54
CA PHE A 135 -5.71 17.84 -6.32
C PHE A 135 -6.24 17.64 -7.76
N TRP A 136 -5.34 17.38 -8.70
CA TRP A 136 -5.70 17.12 -10.10
C TRP A 136 -6.54 15.85 -10.22
N ARG A 137 -7.72 15.98 -10.83
CA ARG A 137 -8.66 14.89 -11.06
C ARG A 137 -8.79 14.58 -12.55
N VAL A 138 -8.94 13.30 -12.87
CA VAL A 138 -9.19 12.81 -14.23
C VAL A 138 -10.58 12.21 -14.28
N CYS A 139 -11.36 12.53 -15.30
CA CYS A 139 -12.71 11.97 -15.48
C CYS A 139 -13.01 11.70 -16.94
N SER A 140 -14.02 10.87 -17.20
CA SER A 140 -14.60 10.66 -18.53
C SER A 140 -16.05 10.19 -18.41
N GLY A 141 -16.88 10.54 -19.39
CA GLY A 141 -18.26 10.07 -19.52
C GLY A 141 -18.41 9.12 -20.71
N ILE A 142 -19.37 8.20 -20.63
CA ILE A 142 -19.62 7.23 -21.71
C ILE A 142 -20.22 7.86 -22.98
N ASN A 143 -20.77 9.07 -22.86
CA ASN A 143 -21.29 9.91 -23.93
C ASN A 143 -21.09 11.39 -23.57
N ASP A 144 -21.38 12.29 -24.51
CA ASP A 144 -21.17 13.74 -24.35
C ASP A 144 -21.95 14.33 -23.18
N GLU A 145 -23.19 13.87 -22.95
CA GLU A 145 -23.99 14.35 -21.82
C GLU A 145 -23.40 13.91 -20.48
N SER A 146 -22.98 12.65 -20.37
CA SER A 146 -22.31 12.12 -19.18
C SER A 146 -21.01 12.88 -18.90
N ARG A 147 -20.25 13.20 -19.96
CA ARG A 147 -18.99 13.96 -19.90
C ARG A 147 -19.24 15.37 -19.35
N ALA A 148 -20.21 16.08 -19.91
CA ALA A 148 -20.56 17.43 -19.45
C ALA A 148 -21.08 17.43 -17.99
N ARG A 149 -21.87 16.42 -17.61
CA ARG A 149 -22.42 16.32 -16.24
C ARG A 149 -21.35 15.98 -15.20
N VAL A 150 -20.43 15.06 -15.50
CA VAL A 150 -19.34 14.75 -14.56
C VAL A 150 -18.37 15.92 -14.41
N GLU A 151 -18.06 16.63 -15.49
CA GLU A 151 -17.22 17.82 -15.45
C GLU A 151 -17.85 18.92 -14.59
N LYS A 152 -19.15 19.18 -14.77
CA LYS A 152 -19.90 20.12 -13.93
C LYS A 152 -19.88 19.69 -12.46
N PHE A 153 -20.26 18.45 -12.16
CA PHE A 153 -20.33 17.95 -10.79
C PHE A 153 -18.98 18.07 -10.08
N LEU A 154 -17.90 17.61 -10.70
CA LEU A 154 -16.56 17.68 -10.10
C LEU A 154 -16.09 19.13 -9.93
N SER A 155 -16.44 20.03 -10.86
CA SER A 155 -16.10 21.46 -10.76
C SER A 155 -16.81 22.18 -9.62
N GLU A 156 -17.98 21.70 -9.18
CA GLU A 156 -18.73 22.28 -8.07
C GLU A 156 -18.20 21.83 -6.69
N VAL A 157 -17.52 20.67 -6.62
CA VAL A 157 -17.07 20.07 -5.35
C VAL A 157 -15.55 20.10 -5.15
N LEU A 158 -14.77 20.31 -6.22
CA LEU A 158 -13.30 20.36 -6.20
C LEU A 158 -12.76 21.76 -6.53
N ASN A 159 -11.52 22.02 -6.16
CA ASN A 159 -10.83 23.28 -6.42
C ASN A 159 -10.23 23.33 -7.83
N VAL A 160 -11.10 23.28 -8.84
CA VAL A 160 -10.69 23.17 -10.25
C VAL A 160 -10.03 24.42 -10.81
N GLU A 161 -10.23 25.59 -10.17
CA GLU A 161 -9.54 26.84 -10.54
C GLU A 161 -8.02 26.70 -10.40
N LYS A 162 -7.56 26.03 -9.33
CA LYS A 162 -6.13 25.79 -9.10
C LYS A 162 -5.66 24.43 -9.62
N PHE A 163 -6.57 23.45 -9.68
CA PHE A 163 -6.28 22.08 -10.08
C PHE A 163 -7.24 21.64 -11.18
N PRO A 164 -7.04 22.09 -12.43
CA PRO A 164 -7.96 21.82 -13.53
C PRO A 164 -8.20 20.32 -13.74
N LEU A 165 -9.44 19.99 -14.10
CA LEU A 165 -9.80 18.62 -14.49
C LEU A 165 -9.09 18.24 -15.79
N THR A 166 -8.73 16.96 -15.91
CA THR A 166 -8.39 16.35 -17.20
C THR A 166 -9.54 15.46 -17.64
N VAL A 167 -10.21 15.85 -18.72
CA VAL A 167 -11.34 15.09 -19.27
C VAL A 167 -10.84 14.22 -20.41
N LEU A 168 -10.97 12.91 -20.27
CA LEU A 168 -10.58 11.92 -21.28
C LEU A 168 -11.77 11.52 -22.15
N ASP A 169 -11.49 10.94 -23.32
CA ASP A 169 -12.51 10.68 -24.32
C ASP A 169 -13.38 9.49 -23.96
N ARG A 170 -12.80 8.48 -23.30
CA ARG A 170 -13.53 7.27 -22.91
C ARG A 170 -13.28 6.86 -21.45
N PRO A 171 -14.28 6.28 -20.76
CA PRO A 171 -14.10 5.77 -19.40
C PRO A 171 -12.93 4.80 -19.24
N ILE A 172 -12.72 3.90 -20.21
CA ILE A 172 -11.59 2.96 -20.19
C ILE A 172 -10.23 3.65 -20.12
N GLU A 173 -10.08 4.85 -20.70
CA GLU A 173 -8.84 5.62 -20.62
C GLU A 173 -8.61 6.15 -19.21
N SER A 174 -9.68 6.62 -18.54
CA SER A 174 -9.63 7.08 -17.15
C SER A 174 -9.34 5.92 -16.19
N GLU A 175 -9.98 4.77 -16.38
CA GLU A 175 -9.69 3.54 -15.62
C GLU A 175 -8.24 3.10 -15.83
N THR A 176 -7.77 3.07 -17.09
CA THR A 176 -6.40 2.71 -17.43
C THR A 176 -5.38 3.66 -16.82
N ALA A 177 -5.66 4.97 -16.81
CA ALA A 177 -4.77 5.99 -16.24
C ALA A 177 -4.47 5.71 -14.76
N LYS A 178 -5.48 5.33 -13.96
CA LYS A 178 -5.29 4.93 -12.55
C LYS A 178 -4.38 3.71 -12.41
N ILE A 179 -4.64 2.67 -13.20
CA ILE A 179 -3.86 1.43 -13.15
C ILE A 179 -2.41 1.67 -13.58
N VAL A 180 -2.18 2.46 -14.62
CA VAL A 180 -0.84 2.77 -15.12
C VAL A 180 -0.06 3.63 -14.13
N GLU A 181 -0.68 4.62 -13.48
CA GLU A 181 -0.03 5.47 -12.47
C GLU A 181 0.57 4.63 -11.33
N ASN A 182 -0.21 3.69 -10.80
CA ASN A 182 0.24 2.81 -9.71
C ASN A 182 1.22 1.72 -10.19
N SER A 183 0.97 1.14 -11.37
CA SER A 183 1.86 0.14 -11.97
C SER A 183 3.24 0.70 -12.29
N TYR A 184 3.32 1.95 -12.74
CA TYR A 184 4.59 2.66 -12.97
C TYR A 184 5.40 2.72 -11.67
N ARG A 185 4.78 3.20 -10.58
CA ARG A 185 5.48 3.32 -9.29
C ARG A 185 5.90 1.97 -8.72
N ALA A 186 5.04 0.95 -8.81
CA ALA A 186 5.38 -0.41 -8.39
C ALA A 186 6.55 -0.98 -9.20
N THR A 187 6.58 -0.75 -10.51
CA THR A 187 7.66 -1.20 -11.40
C THR A 187 9.00 -0.58 -11.05
N ILE A 188 9.05 0.74 -10.82
CA ILE A 188 10.29 1.42 -10.42
C ILE A 188 10.82 0.88 -9.09
N LEU A 189 9.93 0.56 -8.15
CA LEU A 189 10.28 -0.02 -6.86
C LEU A 189 10.79 -1.46 -6.97
N ALA A 190 10.20 -2.29 -7.84
CA ALA A 190 10.68 -3.64 -8.13
C ALA A 190 12.06 -3.60 -8.82
N PHE A 191 12.20 -2.75 -9.85
CA PHE A 191 13.47 -2.55 -10.54
C PHE A 191 14.59 -2.15 -9.58
N LEU A 192 14.33 -1.21 -8.67
CA LEU A 192 15.33 -0.78 -7.69
C LEU A 192 15.62 -1.83 -6.62
N ASP A 193 14.71 -2.76 -6.34
CA ASP A 193 14.98 -3.90 -5.46
C ASP A 193 15.95 -4.92 -6.09
N GLU A 194 15.85 -5.16 -7.40
CA GLU A 194 16.84 -5.97 -8.12
C GLU A 194 18.24 -5.36 -8.02
N TRP A 195 18.35 -4.04 -8.22
CA TRP A 195 19.61 -3.31 -8.06
C TRP A 195 20.07 -3.24 -6.61
N SER A 196 19.16 -3.23 -5.65
CA SER A 196 19.48 -3.35 -4.22
C SER A 196 20.22 -4.64 -3.95
N THR A 197 19.71 -5.76 -4.46
CA THR A 197 20.36 -7.07 -4.35
C THR A 197 21.72 -7.11 -5.05
N PHE A 198 21.85 -6.47 -6.22
CA PHE A 198 23.15 -6.31 -6.90
C PHE A 198 24.15 -5.54 -6.02
N CYS A 199 23.75 -4.39 -5.48
CA CYS A 199 24.61 -3.54 -4.66
C CYS A 199 25.09 -4.26 -3.40
N GLU A 200 24.21 -5.02 -2.75
CA GLU A 200 24.56 -5.83 -1.58
C GLU A 200 25.66 -6.85 -1.86
N LYS A 201 25.61 -7.53 -3.01
CA LYS A 201 26.60 -8.54 -3.41
C LYS A 201 27.94 -7.95 -3.82
N ASN A 202 27.95 -6.69 -4.26
CA ASN A 202 29.12 -6.05 -4.88
C ASN A 202 29.73 -4.92 -4.02
N GLY A 203 29.36 -4.82 -2.74
CA GLY A 203 29.97 -3.83 -1.85
C GLY A 203 29.56 -2.37 -2.12
N VAL A 204 28.42 -2.15 -2.78
CA VAL A 204 27.95 -0.82 -3.21
C VAL A 204 26.86 -0.30 -2.27
N ASP A 205 26.84 1.03 -2.05
CA ASP A 205 25.76 1.73 -1.35
C ASP A 205 24.74 2.28 -2.35
N LEU A 206 23.61 1.59 -2.53
CA LEU A 206 22.57 2.00 -3.48
C LEU A 206 22.00 3.39 -3.16
N ILE A 207 21.95 3.80 -1.90
CA ILE A 207 21.40 5.10 -1.51
C ILE A 207 22.28 6.24 -2.04
N LYS A 208 23.60 6.08 -1.95
CA LYS A 208 24.55 7.04 -2.53
C LYS A 208 24.44 7.08 -4.06
N VAL A 209 24.27 5.92 -4.70
CA VAL A 209 24.07 5.82 -6.16
C VAL A 209 22.78 6.55 -6.58
N ILE A 210 21.65 6.28 -5.92
CA ILE A 210 20.38 6.97 -6.18
C ILE A 210 20.55 8.49 -5.96
N GLY A 211 21.20 8.90 -4.87
CA GLY A 211 21.47 10.32 -4.58
C GLY A 211 22.25 11.01 -5.70
N ALA A 212 23.27 10.35 -6.25
CA ALA A 212 24.05 10.87 -7.37
C ALA A 212 23.24 11.00 -8.67
N ILE A 213 22.27 10.10 -8.92
CA ILE A 213 21.44 10.13 -10.12
C ILE A 213 20.35 11.21 -10.01
N LYS A 214 19.74 11.36 -8.83
CA LYS A 214 18.60 12.25 -8.59
C LYS A 214 18.88 13.73 -8.82
N VAL A 215 20.15 14.13 -8.94
CA VAL A 215 20.53 15.50 -9.35
C VAL A 215 20.06 15.82 -10.77
N ARG A 216 19.76 14.80 -11.60
CA ARG A 216 19.18 14.99 -12.93
C ARG A 216 17.67 15.16 -12.83
N PRO A 217 17.08 16.25 -13.34
CA PRO A 217 15.64 16.49 -13.26
C PRO A 217 14.79 15.31 -13.78
N THR A 218 15.23 14.67 -14.87
CA THR A 218 14.54 13.54 -15.51
C THR A 218 14.52 12.24 -14.69
N HIS A 219 15.36 12.12 -13.65
CA HIS A 219 15.48 10.91 -12.80
C HIS A 219 15.33 11.23 -11.31
N SER A 220 14.91 12.46 -10.99
CA SER A 220 14.73 12.93 -9.61
C SER A 220 13.63 12.18 -8.85
N ASN A 221 12.78 11.44 -9.56
CA ASN A 221 11.71 10.61 -9.04
C ASN A 221 12.15 9.19 -8.62
N MET A 222 13.44 8.82 -8.74
CA MET A 222 13.93 7.55 -8.20
C MET A 222 13.78 7.47 -6.68
N ILE A 223 13.39 6.29 -6.19
CA ILE A 223 13.04 6.06 -4.77
C ILE A 223 13.73 4.78 -4.30
N PHE A 224 14.37 4.83 -3.14
CA PHE A 224 14.90 3.62 -2.53
C PHE A 224 13.77 2.59 -2.29
N PRO A 225 13.95 1.31 -2.66
CA PRO A 225 12.85 0.36 -2.74
C PRO A 225 12.25 0.08 -1.37
N GLY A 226 13.06 -0.11 -0.32
CA GLY A 226 12.59 -0.52 0.99
C GLY A 226 12.06 -1.96 1.02
N PRO A 227 11.56 -2.45 2.17
CA PRO A 227 11.16 -3.85 2.34
C PRO A 227 9.77 -4.16 1.75
N GLY A 228 8.92 -3.16 1.50
CA GLY A 228 7.55 -3.36 0.99
C GLY A 228 6.99 -2.06 0.41
N ILE A 229 6.08 -2.17 -0.55
CA ILE A 229 5.49 -0.99 -1.23
C ILE A 229 4.25 -0.49 -0.47
N GLY A 230 3.53 -1.44 0.14
CA GLY A 230 2.38 -1.24 1.01
C GLY A 230 1.27 -0.34 0.49
N GLY A 231 0.31 -0.10 1.38
CA GLY A 231 -0.94 0.56 1.02
C GLY A 231 -1.79 -0.31 0.10
N TYR A 232 -3.00 0.16 -0.19
CA TYR A 232 -3.99 -0.66 -0.88
C TYR A 232 -3.76 -0.79 -2.39
N CYS A 233 -3.19 0.24 -3.03
CA CYS A 233 -3.21 0.36 -4.50
C CYS A 233 -1.98 -0.30 -5.18
N LEU A 234 -0.76 0.03 -4.74
CA LEU A 234 0.47 -0.40 -5.41
C LEU A 234 0.64 -1.93 -5.49
N PRO A 235 0.29 -2.75 -4.47
CA PRO A 235 0.50 -4.19 -4.52
C PRO A 235 -0.35 -4.95 -5.54
N LYS A 236 -1.41 -4.34 -6.06
CA LYS A 236 -2.50 -5.11 -6.69
C LYS A 236 -3.07 -4.49 -7.96
N ASP A 237 -3.03 -3.16 -8.13
CA ASP A 237 -3.75 -2.48 -9.21
C ASP A 237 -3.31 -2.94 -10.59
N GLY A 238 -2.01 -3.19 -10.79
CA GLY A 238 -1.51 -3.75 -12.06
C GLY A 238 -2.13 -5.11 -12.41
N GLY A 239 -2.50 -5.90 -11.40
CA GLY A 239 -3.22 -7.16 -11.57
C GLY A 239 -4.63 -6.97 -12.13
N LEU A 240 -5.31 -5.85 -11.82
CA LEU A 240 -6.61 -5.51 -12.42
C LEU A 240 -6.49 -5.32 -13.93
N GLY A 241 -5.41 -4.68 -14.40
CA GLY A 241 -5.12 -4.53 -15.83
C GLY A 241 -4.86 -5.87 -16.53
N VAL A 242 -4.06 -6.73 -15.89
CA VAL A 242 -3.79 -8.11 -16.38
C VAL A 242 -5.09 -8.92 -16.45
N TRP A 243 -5.93 -8.80 -15.43
CA TRP A 243 -7.21 -9.50 -15.35
C TRP A 243 -8.19 -9.00 -16.41
N ALA A 244 -8.34 -7.68 -16.58
CA ALA A 244 -9.22 -7.07 -17.58
C ALA A 244 -8.90 -7.52 -19.01
N TYR A 245 -7.61 -7.51 -19.36
CA TYR A 245 -7.15 -7.91 -20.68
C TYR A 245 -7.58 -9.33 -21.05
N ARG A 246 -7.53 -10.26 -20.08
CA ARG A 246 -7.97 -11.64 -20.27
C ARG A 246 -9.48 -11.80 -20.22
N HIS A 247 -10.14 -11.24 -19.21
CA HIS A 247 -11.53 -11.59 -18.89
C HIS A 247 -12.57 -10.65 -19.49
N LEU A 248 -12.26 -9.36 -19.63
CA LEU A 248 -13.19 -8.39 -20.22
C LEU A 248 -12.96 -8.25 -21.73
N MET A 249 -11.71 -8.31 -22.17
CA MET A 249 -11.36 -8.14 -23.58
C MET A 249 -11.16 -9.47 -24.32
N GLY A 250 -11.07 -10.59 -23.59
CA GLY A 250 -11.01 -11.93 -24.18
C GLY A 250 -9.68 -12.32 -24.81
N PHE A 251 -8.60 -11.58 -24.52
CA PHE A 251 -7.28 -11.88 -25.07
C PHE A 251 -6.55 -12.97 -24.27
N SER A 252 -5.79 -13.81 -24.96
CA SER A 252 -5.06 -14.94 -24.36
C SER A 252 -3.54 -14.89 -24.58
N ASP A 253 -3.05 -13.89 -25.30
CA ASP A 253 -1.63 -13.69 -25.57
C ASP A 253 -0.89 -12.97 -24.42
N GLU A 254 0.43 -13.02 -24.46
CA GLU A 254 1.31 -12.47 -23.43
C GLU A 254 1.63 -10.99 -23.68
N ASN A 255 0.64 -10.11 -23.47
CA ASN A 255 0.85 -8.66 -23.56
C ASN A 255 1.66 -8.10 -22.37
N PHE A 256 1.46 -8.67 -21.17
CA PHE A 256 2.09 -8.17 -19.94
C PHE A 256 3.29 -9.01 -19.51
N ARG A 257 4.49 -8.43 -19.60
CA ARG A 257 5.72 -9.03 -19.05
C ARG A 257 6.23 -8.31 -17.81
N ILE A 258 6.21 -6.97 -17.83
CA ILE A 258 6.78 -6.14 -16.76
C ILE A 258 5.85 -6.10 -15.55
N THR A 259 4.55 -5.85 -15.75
CA THR A 259 3.60 -5.65 -14.65
C THR A 259 3.49 -6.86 -13.71
N PRO A 260 3.31 -8.11 -14.19
CA PRO A 260 3.26 -9.28 -13.31
C PRO A 260 4.58 -9.46 -12.55
N ALA A 261 5.72 -9.37 -13.25
CA ALA A 261 7.04 -9.51 -12.64
C ALA A 261 7.28 -8.45 -11.55
N ALA A 262 6.91 -7.19 -11.79
CA ALA A 262 7.03 -6.13 -10.81
C ALA A 262 6.17 -6.39 -9.56
N ILE A 263 4.96 -6.92 -9.73
CA ILE A 263 4.10 -7.30 -8.60
C ILE A 263 4.73 -8.46 -7.82
N ASP A 264 5.22 -9.48 -8.51
CA ASP A 264 5.79 -10.69 -7.89
C ASP A 264 7.07 -10.40 -7.09
N ILE A 265 7.93 -9.53 -7.64
CA ILE A 265 9.13 -9.02 -6.94
C ILE A 265 8.71 -8.24 -5.69
N ASN A 266 7.75 -7.32 -5.82
CA ASN A 266 7.31 -6.51 -4.68
C ASN A 266 6.61 -7.31 -3.58
N ASP A 267 5.89 -8.39 -3.93
CA ASP A 267 5.27 -9.29 -2.96
C ASP A 267 6.29 -10.03 -2.09
N THR A 268 7.49 -10.26 -2.61
CA THR A 268 8.47 -11.15 -1.99
C THR A 268 9.72 -10.43 -1.49
N ARG A 269 9.97 -9.18 -1.88
CA ARG A 269 11.21 -8.46 -1.55
C ARG A 269 11.50 -8.31 -0.05
N ALA A 270 10.48 -8.24 0.82
CA ALA A 270 10.70 -8.16 2.27
C ALA A 270 11.39 -9.42 2.83
N LEU A 271 11.32 -10.56 2.12
CA LEU A 271 12.08 -11.77 2.47
C LEU A 271 13.59 -11.51 2.47
N ARG A 272 14.09 -10.50 1.75
CA ARG A 272 15.50 -10.13 1.81
C ARG A 272 15.90 -9.57 3.19
N ALA A 273 15.04 -8.80 3.83
CA ALA A 273 15.26 -8.33 5.20
C ALA A 273 15.32 -9.50 6.19
N VAL A 274 14.47 -10.51 6.01
CA VAL A 274 14.49 -11.76 6.80
C VAL A 274 15.81 -12.52 6.62
N GLN A 275 16.32 -12.59 5.39
CA GLN A 275 17.64 -13.19 5.13
C GLN A 275 18.77 -12.41 5.82
N HIS A 276 18.71 -11.08 5.84
CA HIS A 276 19.67 -10.25 6.57
C HIS A 276 19.63 -10.51 8.08
N VAL A 277 18.44 -10.64 8.67
CA VAL A 277 18.28 -11.02 10.10
C VAL A 277 18.95 -12.36 10.37
N ARG A 278 18.62 -13.38 9.57
CA ARG A 278 19.21 -14.72 9.69
C ARG A 278 20.73 -14.69 9.57
N ASP A 279 21.26 -14.01 8.55
CA ASP A 279 22.68 -13.99 8.28
C ASP A 279 23.46 -13.20 9.35
N ALA A 280 22.89 -12.11 9.88
CA ALA A 280 23.45 -11.36 11.00
C ALA A 280 23.47 -12.19 12.28
N LEU A 281 22.36 -12.84 12.66
CA LEU A 281 22.31 -13.72 13.82
C LEU A 281 23.30 -14.89 13.69
N ARG A 282 23.40 -15.50 12.51
CA ARG A 282 24.38 -16.56 12.23
C ARG A 282 25.81 -16.09 12.45
N ASN A 283 26.16 -14.87 12.02
CA ASN A 283 27.49 -14.30 12.26
C ASN A 283 27.79 -14.08 13.75
N MET A 284 26.75 -13.95 14.58
CA MET A 284 26.84 -13.87 16.04
C MET A 284 26.74 -15.24 16.72
N GLY A 285 26.70 -16.35 15.96
CA GLY A 285 26.55 -17.70 16.52
C GLY A 285 25.15 -18.01 17.07
N ARG A 286 24.13 -17.27 16.66
CA ARG A 286 22.73 -17.43 17.09
C ARG A 286 21.86 -17.99 15.98
N ILE A 287 20.79 -18.68 16.34
CA ILE A 287 19.80 -19.23 15.41
C ILE A 287 18.47 -18.48 15.54
N VAL A 288 17.77 -18.29 14.41
CA VAL A 288 16.51 -17.53 14.37
C VAL A 288 15.45 -18.12 15.30
N ALA A 289 15.31 -19.45 15.33
CA ALA A 289 14.30 -20.16 16.12
C ALA A 289 14.46 -20.03 17.65
N ALA A 290 15.60 -19.52 18.13
CA ALA A 290 15.86 -19.29 19.55
C ALA A 290 16.13 -17.81 19.85
N SER A 291 15.78 -16.93 18.91
CA SER A 291 16.07 -15.50 18.99
C SER A 291 14.79 -14.69 19.18
N THR A 292 14.88 -13.65 20.00
CA THR A 292 13.89 -12.57 20.05
C THR A 292 14.22 -11.53 18.99
N VAL A 293 13.29 -11.26 18.08
CA VAL A 293 13.44 -10.24 17.04
C VAL A 293 12.46 -9.09 17.26
N THR A 294 12.98 -7.88 17.42
CA THR A 294 12.17 -6.66 17.53
C THR A 294 12.07 -5.96 16.19
N ILE A 295 10.85 -5.76 15.71
CA ILE A 295 10.53 -4.96 14.53
C ILE A 295 10.18 -3.55 14.97
N LEU A 296 10.92 -2.56 14.47
CA LEU A 296 10.64 -1.15 14.68
C LEU A 296 9.90 -0.61 13.44
N GLY A 297 8.59 -0.48 13.58
CA GLY A 297 7.66 -0.03 12.54
C GLY A 297 6.74 -1.12 12.02
N ALA A 298 5.44 -0.93 12.19
CA ALA A 298 4.37 -1.80 11.72
C ALA A 298 3.65 -1.21 10.51
N SER A 299 3.51 0.12 10.45
CA SER A 299 2.82 0.80 9.35
C SER A 299 3.52 0.59 8.00
N TYR A 300 2.78 0.78 6.91
CA TYR A 300 3.36 0.65 5.57
C TYR A 300 4.20 1.87 5.15
N ARG A 301 3.99 3.01 5.83
CA ARG A 301 4.63 4.29 5.56
C ARG A 301 4.98 5.01 6.87
N GLU A 302 6.03 5.80 6.85
CA GLU A 302 6.44 6.62 7.99
C GLU A 302 5.33 7.59 8.46
N ASP A 303 5.34 7.81 9.77
CA ASP A 303 4.51 8.79 10.48
C ASP A 303 2.98 8.69 10.28
N VAL A 304 2.47 7.49 9.94
CA VAL A 304 1.03 7.18 9.86
C VAL A 304 0.73 5.84 10.53
N GLY A 305 -0.51 5.64 10.99
CA GLY A 305 -0.97 4.41 11.67
C GLY A 305 -1.57 3.33 10.76
N ASP A 306 -1.28 3.31 9.46
CA ASP A 306 -1.90 2.38 8.49
C ASP A 306 -1.01 1.15 8.22
N THR A 307 -1.52 -0.04 8.49
CA THR A 307 -0.79 -1.32 8.39
C THR A 307 -1.07 -2.11 7.11
N ARG A 308 -2.00 -1.65 6.28
CA ARG A 308 -2.48 -2.41 5.11
C ARG A 308 -1.33 -2.70 4.14
N TYR A 309 -1.14 -3.98 3.83
CA TYR A 309 -0.08 -4.49 2.97
C TYR A 309 1.34 -4.06 3.41
N SER A 310 1.54 -3.78 4.70
CA SER A 310 2.84 -3.33 5.21
C SER A 310 3.95 -4.33 4.89
N GLY A 311 5.11 -3.82 4.45
CA GLY A 311 6.30 -4.64 4.25
C GLY A 311 6.75 -5.36 5.53
N SER A 312 6.45 -4.78 6.70
CA SER A 312 6.72 -5.38 7.99
C SER A 312 5.91 -6.65 8.25
N GLU A 313 4.69 -6.76 7.69
CA GLU A 313 3.86 -7.95 7.85
C GLU A 313 4.59 -9.20 7.34
N LEU A 314 5.14 -9.12 6.12
CA LEU A 314 5.88 -10.24 5.52
C LEU A 314 7.11 -10.63 6.35
N ILE A 315 7.83 -9.64 6.91
CA ILE A 315 8.99 -9.88 7.77
C ILE A 315 8.57 -10.64 9.04
N VAL A 316 7.51 -10.18 9.72
CA VAL A 316 6.97 -10.81 10.93
C VAL A 316 6.53 -12.24 10.65
N ARG A 317 5.68 -12.44 9.63
CA ARG A 317 5.14 -13.76 9.28
C ARG A 317 6.23 -14.76 8.99
N LYS A 318 7.25 -14.36 8.22
CA LYS A 318 8.35 -15.25 7.85
C LYS A 318 9.30 -15.54 9.00
N LEU A 319 9.61 -14.57 9.85
CA LEU A 319 10.45 -14.81 11.03
C LEU A 319 9.74 -15.70 12.07
N ALA A 320 8.44 -15.51 12.27
CA ALA A 320 7.61 -16.39 13.09
C ALA A 320 7.54 -17.81 12.52
N GLU A 321 7.41 -17.95 11.19
CA GLU A 321 7.50 -19.25 10.52
C GLU A 321 8.86 -19.94 10.80
N MET A 322 9.93 -19.16 10.88
CA MET A 322 11.29 -19.64 11.24
C MET A 322 11.48 -19.87 12.74
N GLY A 323 10.45 -19.64 13.57
CA GLY A 323 10.44 -19.91 15.01
C GLY A 323 10.92 -18.77 15.91
N ALA A 324 11.11 -17.55 15.38
CA ALA A 324 11.53 -16.42 16.20
C ALA A 324 10.41 -15.93 17.13
N ASP A 325 10.78 -15.47 18.32
CA ASP A 325 9.87 -14.68 19.16
C ASP A 325 9.82 -13.24 18.63
N ILE A 326 8.63 -12.73 18.31
CA ILE A 326 8.45 -11.44 17.64
C ILE A 326 7.94 -10.40 18.62
N ARG A 327 8.62 -9.25 18.63
CA ARG A 327 8.12 -8.03 19.27
C ARG A 327 8.02 -6.91 18.25
N VAL A 328 7.02 -6.06 18.39
CA VAL A 328 6.81 -4.94 17.48
C VAL A 328 6.64 -3.66 18.28
N HIS A 329 7.35 -2.62 17.87
CA HIS A 329 7.12 -1.27 18.35
C HIS A 329 6.69 -0.39 17.19
N ASP A 330 5.62 0.38 17.40
CA ASP A 330 5.16 1.42 16.47
C ASP A 330 4.47 2.56 17.23
N PRO A 331 4.90 3.82 17.06
CA PRO A 331 4.32 4.94 17.79
C PRO A 331 2.89 5.28 17.33
N TYR A 332 2.53 5.01 16.07
CA TYR A 332 1.27 5.45 15.45
C TYR A 332 0.20 4.34 15.39
N VAL A 333 0.61 3.06 15.27
CA VAL A 333 -0.34 1.94 15.13
C VAL A 333 -0.87 1.51 16.50
N GLU A 334 -2.18 1.54 16.71
CA GLU A 334 -2.82 1.05 17.95
C GLU A 334 -3.11 -0.45 17.90
N HIS A 335 -3.67 -0.90 16.78
CA HIS A 335 -4.07 -2.29 16.54
C HIS A 335 -3.49 -2.78 15.22
N TRP A 336 -3.04 -4.03 15.19
CA TRP A 336 -2.57 -4.67 13.97
C TRP A 336 -3.49 -5.83 13.59
N TRP A 337 -4.62 -5.50 12.95
CA TRP A 337 -5.71 -6.43 12.64
C TRP A 337 -5.30 -7.61 11.77
N GLU A 338 -4.32 -7.43 10.88
CA GLU A 338 -3.71 -8.49 10.07
C GLU A 338 -3.15 -9.65 10.92
N PHE A 339 -2.83 -9.39 12.20
CA PHE A 339 -2.42 -10.40 13.18
C PHE A 339 -3.49 -10.67 14.24
N GLU A 340 -4.13 -9.64 14.80
CA GLU A 340 -5.13 -9.80 15.87
C GLU A 340 -6.40 -10.54 15.39
N SER A 341 -6.71 -10.51 14.09
CA SER A 341 -7.94 -11.05 13.52
C SER A 341 -7.69 -11.86 12.24
N GLN A 342 -6.65 -12.70 12.23
CA GLN A 342 -6.20 -13.41 11.02
C GLN A 342 -7.28 -14.24 10.31
N ASP A 343 -8.28 -14.74 11.04
CA ASP A 343 -9.32 -15.60 10.47
C ASP A 343 -10.38 -14.81 9.70
N THR A 344 -10.53 -13.51 10.01
CA THR A 344 -11.62 -12.66 9.51
C THR A 344 -11.16 -11.37 8.83
N TYR A 345 -9.93 -10.94 9.03
CA TYR A 345 -9.37 -9.72 8.46
C TYR A 345 -8.33 -10.02 7.36
N PRO A 346 -8.33 -9.29 6.22
CA PRO A 346 -9.31 -8.28 5.82
C PRO A 346 -10.66 -8.87 5.40
N ALA A 347 -10.68 -10.17 5.09
CA ALA A 347 -11.87 -10.99 4.87
C ALA A 347 -11.53 -12.46 5.15
N VAL A 348 -12.56 -13.28 5.35
CA VAL A 348 -12.39 -14.74 5.55
C VAL A 348 -11.62 -15.34 4.37
N GLY A 349 -10.51 -16.01 4.68
CA GLY A 349 -9.65 -16.64 3.68
C GLY A 349 -8.73 -15.70 2.89
N ALA A 350 -8.76 -14.39 3.14
CA ALA A 350 -7.91 -13.40 2.46
C ALA A 350 -6.62 -13.06 3.21
N SER A 351 -6.51 -13.43 4.49
CA SER A 351 -5.30 -13.19 5.29
C SER A 351 -4.06 -13.86 4.68
N TRP A 352 -2.93 -13.16 4.76
CA TRP A 352 -1.63 -13.70 4.34
C TRP A 352 -1.15 -14.85 5.21
N ALA A 353 -1.75 -15.07 6.38
CA ALA A 353 -1.46 -16.22 7.25
C ALA A 353 -1.49 -17.55 6.48
N ARG A 354 -2.39 -17.69 5.49
CA ARG A 354 -2.54 -18.89 4.65
C ARG A 354 -1.28 -19.25 3.83
N PHE A 355 -0.34 -18.33 3.68
CA PHE A 355 0.91 -18.54 2.94
C PHE A 355 2.08 -19.01 3.83
N PHE A 356 1.90 -19.07 5.15
CA PHE A 356 2.97 -19.35 6.11
C PHE A 356 2.56 -20.40 7.13
N ARG A 357 3.54 -21.13 7.66
CA ARG A 357 3.35 -22.02 8.82
C ARG A 357 3.59 -21.26 10.13
N ASN A 358 3.18 -21.84 11.26
CA ASN A 358 3.42 -21.33 12.62
C ASN A 358 2.87 -19.91 12.87
N GLN A 359 1.65 -19.63 12.43
CA GLN A 359 1.06 -18.28 12.52
C GLN A 359 0.13 -18.11 13.72
N ASP A 360 -0.25 -19.18 14.42
CA ASP A 360 -1.29 -19.15 15.46
C ASP A 360 -0.95 -18.19 16.61
N MET A 361 0.29 -18.22 17.09
CA MET A 361 0.75 -17.36 18.19
C MET A 361 0.79 -15.87 17.83
N LEU A 362 0.76 -15.51 16.54
CA LEU A 362 0.74 -14.11 16.13
C LEU A 362 -0.58 -13.42 16.50
N LYS A 363 -1.65 -14.15 16.81
CA LYS A 363 -2.91 -13.57 17.34
C LYS A 363 -2.70 -12.85 18.68
N ASP A 364 -1.67 -13.23 19.43
CA ASP A 364 -1.29 -12.60 20.71
C ASP A 364 -0.30 -11.45 20.56
N LEU A 365 0.19 -11.19 19.33
CA LEU A 365 1.08 -10.07 19.06
C LEU A 365 0.39 -8.75 19.39
N ARG A 366 1.08 -7.87 20.10
CA ARG A 366 0.61 -6.51 20.41
C ARG A 366 1.66 -5.49 20.03
N ILE A 367 1.20 -4.34 19.53
CA ILE A 367 2.06 -3.20 19.26
C ILE A 367 2.48 -2.56 20.58
N ALA A 368 3.77 -2.59 20.87
CA ALA A 368 4.32 -1.92 22.04
C ALA A 368 4.54 -0.42 21.75
N LYS A 369 4.27 0.41 22.77
CA LYS A 369 4.46 1.88 22.73
C LYS A 369 5.71 2.36 23.44
N ASP A 370 6.31 1.51 24.27
CA ASP A 370 7.54 1.82 25.00
C ASP A 370 8.72 1.18 24.29
N LEU A 371 9.50 2.00 23.58
CA LEU A 371 10.64 1.52 22.80
C LEU A 371 11.67 0.77 23.66
N GLY A 372 12.00 1.30 24.84
CA GLY A 372 13.03 0.72 25.71
C GLY A 372 12.64 -0.65 26.25
N LYS A 373 11.39 -0.81 26.69
CA LYS A 373 10.84 -2.10 27.12
C LYS A 373 10.79 -3.11 25.99
N THR A 374 10.45 -2.66 24.78
CA THR A 374 10.36 -3.55 23.61
C THR A 374 11.72 -4.12 23.21
N LEU A 375 12.75 -3.27 23.22
CA LEU A 375 14.12 -3.63 22.84
C LEU A 375 14.83 -4.53 23.86
N LYS A 376 14.38 -4.55 25.12
CA LYS A 376 15.07 -5.25 26.20
C LYS A 376 15.21 -6.76 25.92
N GLY A 377 16.44 -7.24 25.83
CA GLY A 377 16.77 -8.64 25.60
C GLY A 377 16.60 -9.10 24.15
N SER A 378 16.45 -8.19 23.19
CA SER A 378 16.32 -8.55 21.78
C SER A 378 17.65 -9.02 21.18
N ASP A 379 17.61 -10.13 20.45
CA ASP A 379 18.77 -10.68 19.75
C ASP A 379 18.97 -10.05 18.38
N ALA A 380 17.88 -9.58 17.77
CA ALA A 380 17.91 -8.79 16.56
C ALA A 380 16.90 -7.63 16.62
N VAL A 381 17.25 -6.53 15.96
CA VAL A 381 16.41 -5.33 15.78
C VAL A 381 16.33 -5.01 14.30
N VAL A 382 15.12 -4.91 13.77
CA VAL A 382 14.84 -4.55 12.38
C VAL A 382 14.25 -3.15 12.34
N LEU A 383 14.98 -2.21 11.76
CA LEU A 383 14.47 -0.88 11.41
C LEU A 383 13.64 -1.02 10.13
N ALA A 384 12.35 -1.34 10.31
CA ALA A 384 11.47 -1.74 9.23
C ALA A 384 10.70 -0.57 8.61
N VAL A 385 10.48 0.53 9.36
CA VAL A 385 9.83 1.77 8.88
C VAL A 385 10.64 2.99 9.33
N ARG A 386 10.56 4.11 8.60
CA ARG A 386 11.36 5.32 8.85
C ARG A 386 10.65 6.38 9.68
N HIS A 387 9.92 6.00 10.73
CA HIS A 387 9.31 6.99 11.62
C HIS A 387 10.35 7.95 12.20
N LYS A 388 9.95 9.20 12.43
CA LYS A 388 10.82 10.23 13.03
C LYS A 388 11.51 9.76 14.32
N ASP A 389 10.80 8.99 15.13
CA ASP A 389 11.26 8.39 16.39
C ASP A 389 12.50 7.49 16.20
N TYR A 390 12.69 6.90 15.02
CA TYR A 390 13.77 5.95 14.76
C TYR A 390 14.98 6.58 14.08
N LEU A 391 14.79 7.72 13.39
CA LEU A 391 15.83 8.33 12.55
C LEU A 391 17.08 8.73 13.35
N ASN A 392 16.89 9.16 14.60
CA ASN A 392 17.93 9.69 15.45
C ASN A 392 18.32 8.75 16.60
N LEU A 393 17.96 7.47 16.51
CA LEU A 393 18.39 6.50 17.50
C LEU A 393 19.93 6.40 17.51
N ASP A 394 20.48 6.64 18.70
CA ASP A 394 21.90 6.58 18.98
C ASP A 394 22.31 5.12 19.27
N PRO A 395 23.37 4.59 18.62
CA PRO A 395 23.79 3.21 18.80
C PRO A 395 24.07 2.80 20.25
N ASP A 396 24.74 3.65 21.02
CA ASP A 396 25.06 3.36 22.43
C ASP A 396 23.78 3.25 23.27
N ARG A 397 22.83 4.16 23.07
CA ARG A 397 21.52 4.09 23.74
C ARG A 397 20.73 2.85 23.35
N VAL A 398 20.74 2.48 22.06
CA VAL A 398 20.04 1.29 21.57
C VAL A 398 20.61 0.02 22.20
N VAL A 399 21.93 -0.17 22.14
CA VAL A 399 22.62 -1.32 22.76
C VAL A 399 22.37 -1.36 24.27
N LYS A 400 22.35 -0.21 24.94
CA LYS A 400 22.00 -0.11 26.36
C LYS A 400 20.55 -0.53 26.65
N MET A 401 19.58 -0.11 25.84
CA MET A 401 18.18 -0.51 25.97
C MET A 401 18.00 -2.02 25.76
N ILE A 402 18.72 -2.58 24.79
CA ILE A 402 18.76 -4.02 24.55
C ILE A 402 19.37 -4.78 25.73
N GLY A 403 20.43 -4.22 26.33
CA GLY A 403 21.19 -4.85 27.41
C GLY A 403 22.42 -5.62 26.91
N GLY A 404 22.80 -5.47 25.65
CA GLY A 404 23.96 -6.12 25.05
C GLY A 404 23.99 -6.01 23.52
N PRO A 405 25.03 -6.56 22.87
CA PRO A 405 25.14 -6.56 21.42
C PRO A 405 24.05 -7.39 20.75
N ALA A 406 23.56 -6.93 19.60
CA ALA A 406 22.49 -7.56 18.83
C ALA A 406 22.77 -7.47 17.32
N ALA A 407 21.99 -8.21 16.53
CA ALA A 407 21.92 -8.00 15.09
C ALA A 407 21.04 -6.77 14.79
N VAL A 408 21.51 -5.86 13.94
CA VAL A 408 20.78 -4.66 13.53
C VAL A 408 20.58 -4.70 12.01
N VAL A 409 19.33 -4.70 11.57
CA VAL A 409 18.96 -4.74 10.15
C VAL A 409 18.25 -3.45 9.77
N ASP A 410 18.84 -2.70 8.84
CA ASP A 410 18.30 -1.43 8.34
C ASP A 410 17.63 -1.60 6.96
N CYS A 411 16.30 -1.53 6.94
CA CYS A 411 15.54 -1.75 5.70
C CYS A 411 15.45 -0.50 4.82
N PHE A 412 15.96 0.65 5.29
CA PHE A 412 15.62 1.94 4.69
C PHE A 412 16.79 2.94 4.63
N GLY A 413 17.97 2.54 5.09
CA GLY A 413 19.14 3.39 5.14
C GLY A 413 19.05 4.50 6.17
N ILE A 414 18.41 4.21 7.31
CA ILE A 414 18.37 5.11 8.47
C ILE A 414 19.77 5.31 9.06
N LEU A 415 20.62 4.27 8.99
CA LEU A 415 21.95 4.29 9.57
C LEU A 415 22.98 4.86 8.56
N ASP A 416 23.60 5.97 8.96
CA ASP A 416 24.80 6.48 8.29
C ASP A 416 26.04 5.64 8.62
N ASP A 417 27.14 5.90 7.91
CA ASP A 417 28.39 5.15 8.06
C ASP A 417 28.99 5.28 9.47
N ALA A 418 28.72 6.37 10.19
CA ALA A 418 29.22 6.57 11.56
C ALA A 418 28.45 5.71 12.56
N LYS A 419 27.11 5.68 12.46
CA LYS A 419 26.25 4.80 13.27
C LYS A 419 26.55 3.33 13.00
N ILE A 420 26.72 2.95 11.73
CA ILE A 420 27.09 1.58 11.35
C ILE A 420 28.43 1.19 12.00
N ARG A 421 29.45 2.05 11.88
CA ARG A 421 30.75 1.83 12.51
C ARG A 421 30.63 1.66 14.02
N ARG A 422 29.84 2.52 14.68
CA ARG A 422 29.65 2.48 16.13
C ARG A 422 28.99 1.18 16.60
N TYR A 423 27.99 0.66 15.88
CA TYR A 423 27.41 -0.64 16.20
C TYR A 423 28.45 -1.78 16.14
N PHE A 424 29.33 -1.80 15.14
CA PHE A 424 30.41 -2.79 15.09
C PHE A 424 31.41 -2.65 16.24
N GLU A 425 31.75 -1.41 16.64
CA GLU A 425 32.62 -1.17 17.80
C GLU A 425 32.01 -1.74 19.09
N LEU A 426 30.69 -1.60 19.24
CA LEU A 426 29.87 -2.13 20.34
C LEU A 426 29.63 -3.66 20.24
N GLY A 427 30.19 -4.34 19.23
CA GLY A 427 30.10 -5.80 19.07
C GLY A 427 28.82 -6.30 18.40
N CYS A 428 28.01 -5.41 17.84
CA CYS A 428 26.81 -5.78 17.07
C CYS A 428 27.18 -6.28 15.68
N GLU A 429 26.23 -6.95 15.03
CA GLU A 429 26.26 -7.18 13.58
C GLU A 429 25.30 -6.22 12.89
N VAL A 430 25.69 -5.68 11.74
CA VAL A 430 24.85 -4.74 10.96
C VAL A 430 24.66 -5.26 9.55
N LYS A 431 23.43 -5.21 9.06
CA LYS A 431 23.04 -5.46 7.67
C LYS A 431 22.07 -4.38 7.22
N GLY A 432 21.98 -4.14 5.92
CA GLY A 432 20.99 -3.20 5.40
C GLY A 432 20.66 -3.46 3.94
N LEU A 433 19.41 -3.17 3.57
CA LEU A 433 18.94 -3.34 2.19
C LEU A 433 19.73 -2.42 1.25
N GLY A 434 20.33 -2.97 0.21
CA GLY A 434 21.09 -2.20 -0.78
C GLY A 434 22.39 -1.58 -0.25
N ARG A 435 22.85 -1.98 0.95
CA ARG A 435 24.02 -1.40 1.65
C ARG A 435 25.20 -2.39 1.67
N GLY A 436 25.69 -2.79 0.50
CA GLY A 436 26.80 -3.76 0.39
C GLY A 436 28.11 -3.27 1.02
N HIS A 437 28.34 -1.95 1.03
CA HIS A 437 29.57 -1.33 1.56
C HIS A 437 29.74 -1.51 3.08
N ILE A 438 28.70 -1.93 3.82
CA ILE A 438 28.75 -2.21 5.26
C ILE A 438 29.87 -3.20 5.60
N GLN A 439 30.13 -4.17 4.73
CA GLN A 439 31.19 -5.17 4.94
C GLN A 439 32.58 -4.53 5.04
N ARG A 440 32.85 -3.49 4.21
CA ARG A 440 34.11 -2.74 4.29
C ARG A 440 34.25 -2.00 5.62
N ILE A 441 33.17 -1.38 6.11
CA ILE A 441 33.18 -0.70 7.42
C ILE A 441 33.47 -1.69 8.55
N LYS A 442 32.91 -2.90 8.48
CA LYS A 442 33.17 -3.97 9.43
C LYS A 442 34.65 -4.37 9.48
N GLU A 443 35.26 -4.51 8.31
CA GLU A 443 36.70 -4.84 8.18
C GLU A 443 37.58 -3.73 8.75
N GLU A 444 37.27 -2.46 8.45
CA GLU A 444 37.96 -1.29 9.03
C GLU A 444 37.92 -1.25 10.57
N VAL A 445 36.80 -1.67 11.17
CA VAL A 445 36.67 -1.72 12.65
C VAL A 445 37.47 -2.88 13.23
N ARG A 446 37.50 -4.04 12.55
CA ARG A 446 38.27 -5.20 13.00
C ARG A 446 39.77 -4.94 12.95
N SER A 447 40.27 -4.36 11.84
CA SER A 447 41.70 -4.07 11.67
C SER A 447 42.25 -2.99 12.61
N LYS A 448 41.39 -2.29 13.36
CA LYS A 448 41.80 -1.34 14.41
C LYS A 448 41.85 -1.97 15.82
N LYS A 449 41.29 -3.16 15.99
CA LYS A 449 41.32 -3.92 17.25
C LYS A 449 42.50 -4.89 17.32
N ASP A 450 42.98 -5.33 16.16
CA ASP A 450 44.26 -6.05 15.98
C ASP A 450 45.42 -5.05 15.93
#